data_AF-A0A8J3UG21-F1
#
_entry.id   AF-A0A8J3UG21-F1
#
_cell.length_a   1.000
_cell.length_b   1.000
_cell.length_c   1.000
_cell.angle_alpha   90.00
_cell.angle_beta   90.00
_cell.angle_gamma   90.00
#
_symmetry.space_group_name_H-M   'P 1'
#
loop_
_entity.id
_entity.type
_entity.pdbx_description
1 polymer ?
#
loop_
_entity_poly.entity_id
_entity_poly.type
_entity_poly.pdbx_seq_one_letter_code
_entity_poly.pdbx_strand_id
1 'polypeptide(L)'
;MLVASNGGAPDHPFWYLNLLDCADVTVQVGAETFAARAEVAQADERPRLWELMVSVFARYAAYQAQTDRVIPVVVVTRTPEPLVTGT
;
A
#
# COMPACT_ATOMS: atom_id res chain seq x y z
N MET A 1 -0.78 5.78 -0.17
CA MET A 1 -0.38 4.56 -0.88
C MET A 1 0.88 4.00 -0.24
N LEU A 2 1.02 2.68 -0.24
CA LEU A 2 2.19 1.97 0.24
C LEU A 2 2.80 1.16 -0.91
N VAL A 3 4.12 0.94 -0.87
CA VAL A 3 4.82 0.14 -1.89
C VAL A 3 5.49 -1.04 -1.21
N ALA A 4 5.05 -2.26 -1.53
CA ALA A 4 5.59 -3.51 -1.00
C ALA A 4 6.90 -3.91 -1.70
N SER A 5 7.88 -3.00 -1.69
CA SER A 5 9.13 -3.15 -2.43
C SER A 5 10.09 -4.14 -1.77
N ASN A 6 10.14 -4.18 -0.44
CA ASN A 6 11.16 -4.92 0.33
C ASN A 6 12.59 -4.71 -0.21
N GLY A 7 12.89 -3.49 -0.67
CA GLY A 7 14.19 -3.17 -1.30
C GLY A 7 14.50 -3.91 -2.60
N GLY A 8 13.51 -4.51 -3.26
CA GLY A 8 13.71 -5.37 -4.43
C GLY A 8 14.00 -6.83 -4.09
N ALA A 9 13.90 -7.24 -2.82
CA ALA A 9 14.05 -8.63 -2.43
C ALA A 9 13.02 -9.54 -3.14
N PRO A 10 13.37 -10.81 -3.40
CA PRO A 10 12.48 -11.76 -4.07
C PRO A 10 11.18 -11.99 -3.27
N ASP A 11 11.25 -11.94 -1.94
CA ASP A 11 10.09 -12.14 -1.08
C ASP A 11 9.32 -10.85 -0.80
N HIS A 12 8.01 -10.99 -0.64
CA HIS A 12 7.15 -9.92 -0.16
C HIS A 12 7.45 -9.58 1.31
N PRO A 13 7.33 -8.31 1.71
CA PRO A 13 7.48 -7.95 3.12
C PRO A 13 6.30 -8.51 3.92
N PHE A 14 6.53 -8.96 5.15
CA PHE A 14 5.49 -9.61 5.95
C PHE A 14 4.24 -8.75 6.18
N TRP A 15 4.39 -7.42 6.30
CA TRP A 15 3.23 -6.55 6.42
C TRP A 15 2.30 -6.65 5.21
N TYR A 16 2.83 -6.85 4.00
CA TYR A 16 2.00 -6.99 2.80
C TYR A 16 1.20 -8.29 2.83
N LEU A 17 1.82 -9.38 3.30
CA LEU A 17 1.13 -10.66 3.49
C LEU A 17 0.01 -10.52 4.50
N ASN A 18 0.25 -9.82 5.62
CA ASN A 18 -0.80 -9.55 6.61
C ASN A 18 -1.99 -8.77 6.01
N LEU A 19 -1.75 -7.86 5.05
CA LEU A 19 -2.83 -7.11 4.39
C LEU A 19 -3.67 -7.98 3.44
N LEU A 20 -3.09 -9.05 2.88
CA LEU A 20 -3.85 -9.99 2.08
C LEU A 20 -4.83 -10.80 2.94
N ASP A 21 -4.46 -11.05 4.20
CA ASP A 21 -5.31 -11.76 5.16
C ASP A 21 -6.33 -10.82 5.82
N CYS A 22 -5.93 -9.59 6.15
CA CYS A 22 -6.79 -8.58 6.77
C CYS A 22 -6.50 -7.17 6.24
N ALA A 23 -7.45 -6.63 5.47
CA ALA A 23 -7.32 -5.32 4.84
C ALA A 23 -7.58 -4.14 5.80
N ASP A 24 -8.15 -4.39 6.97
CA ASP A 24 -8.48 -3.33 7.93
C ASP A 24 -7.22 -2.95 8.73
N VAL A 25 -6.85 -1.68 8.66
CA VAL A 25 -5.60 -1.16 9.21
C VAL A 25 -5.83 0.11 10.02
N THR A 26 -4.95 0.34 10.99
CA THR A 26 -4.79 1.65 11.61
C THR A 26 -3.55 2.31 11.03
N VAL A 27 -3.70 3.54 10.55
CA VAL A 27 -2.63 4.29 9.88
C VAL A 27 -2.34 5.54 10.71
N GLN A 28 -1.05 5.81 10.91
CA GLN A 28 -0.58 7.05 11.52
C GLN A 28 0.18 7.88 10.49
N VAL A 29 -0.23 9.13 10.32
CA VAL A 29 0.45 10.13 9.49
C VAL A 29 0.70 11.38 10.33
N GLY A 30 1.96 11.60 10.73
CA GLY A 30 2.29 12.65 11.68
C GLY A 30 1.58 12.42 13.02
N ALA A 31 0.79 13.41 13.44
CA ALA A 31 0.00 13.35 14.68
C ALA A 31 -1.38 12.68 14.50
N GLU A 32 -1.83 12.44 13.27
CA GLU A 32 -3.13 11.87 13.00
C GLU A 32 -3.07 10.35 12.98
N THR A 33 -4.00 9.68 13.66
CA THR A 33 -4.19 8.23 13.63
C THR A 33 -5.63 7.91 13.25
N PHE A 34 -5.84 7.05 12.26
CA PHE A 34 -7.18 6.72 11.77
C PHE A 34 -7.30 5.28 11.29
N ALA A 35 -8.52 4.75 11.35
CA ALA A 35 -8.87 3.49 10.70
C ALA A 35 -8.94 3.68 9.18
N ALA A 36 -8.47 2.69 8.44
CA ALA A 36 -8.45 2.66 7.00
C ALA A 36 -8.58 1.23 6.48
N ARG A 37 -8.87 1.13 5.18
CA ARG A 37 -8.84 -0.12 4.44
C ARG A 37 -7.71 -0.08 3.42
N ALA A 38 -6.92 -1.14 3.36
CA ALA A 38 -5.77 -1.27 2.48
C ALA A 38 -6.03 -2.34 1.42
N GLU A 39 -5.95 -1.97 0.16
CA GLU A 39 -6.25 -2.86 -0.97
C GLU A 39 -5.13 -2.79 -2.01
N VAL A 40 -4.81 -3.94 -2.60
CA VAL A 40 -3.81 -4.00 -3.68
C VAL A 40 -4.40 -3.36 -4.92
N ALA A 41 -3.66 -2.41 -5.51
CA ALA A 41 -4.07 -1.75 -6.74
C ALA A 41 -4.32 -2.77 -7.85
N GLN A 42 -5.41 -2.58 -8.59
CA GLN A 42 -5.76 -3.46 -9.70
C GLN A 42 -4.77 -3.32 -10.85
N ALA A 43 -4.76 -4.30 -11.76
CA ALA A 43 -3.76 -4.39 -12.82
C ALA A 43 -3.81 -3.20 -13.80
N ASP A 44 -4.98 -2.62 -14.01
CA ASP A 44 -5.24 -1.44 -14.84
C ASP A 44 -4.89 -0.12 -14.12
N GLU A 45 -5.07 -0.05 -12.80
CA GLU A 45 -4.72 1.12 -12.01
C GLU A 45 -3.22 1.22 -11.69
N ARG A 46 -2.57 0.06 -11.46
CA ARG A 46 -1.18 -0.02 -10.98
C ARG A 46 -0.19 0.78 -11.83
N PRO A 47 -0.20 0.75 -13.18
CA PRO A 47 0.79 1.47 -13.99
C PRO A 47 0.84 2.97 -13.66
N ARG A 48 -0.33 3.63 -13.62
CA ARG A 48 -0.44 5.06 -13.30
C ARG A 48 0.04 5.35 -11.88
N LEU A 49 -0.35 4.53 -10.90
CA LEU A 49 0.06 4.72 -9.52
C LEU A 49 1.56 4.46 -9.32
N TRP A 50 2.12 3.50 -10.05
CA TRP A 50 3.55 3.18 -10.03
C TRP A 50 4.39 4.34 -10.56
N GLU A 51 3.99 4.95 -11.68
CA GLU A 51 4.64 6.16 -12.21
C GLU A 51 4.68 7.29 -11.17
N LEU A 52 3.56 7.53 -10.48
CA LEU A 52 3.48 8.51 -9.40
C LEU A 52 4.40 8.16 -8.22
N MET A 53 4.53 6.88 -7.84
CA MET A 53 5.45 6.48 -6.77
C MET A 53 6.92 6.63 -7.19
N VAL A 54 7.26 6.32 -8.43
CA VAL A 54 8.61 6.51 -8.97
C VAL A 54 8.97 7.99 -9.06
N SER A 55 8.01 8.87 -9.40
CA SER A 55 8.25 10.32 -9.43
C SER A 55 8.54 10.90 -8.05
N VAL A 56 7.99 10.30 -6.97
CA VAL A 56 8.29 10.67 -5.58
C VAL A 56 9.61 10.04 -5.11
N PHE A 57 9.88 8.80 -5.47
CA PHE A 57 11.08 8.07 -5.06
C PHE A 57 11.62 7.17 -6.19
N ALA A 58 12.55 7.72 -6.97
CA ALA A 58 13.08 7.07 -8.18
C ALA A 58 13.72 5.69 -7.95
N ARG A 59 14.19 5.38 -6.73
CA ARG A 59 14.76 4.06 -6.38
C ARG A 59 13.76 2.91 -6.55
N TYR A 60 12.45 3.17 -6.55
CA TYR A 60 11.46 2.12 -6.81
C TYR A 60 11.63 1.47 -8.19
N ALA A 61 12.01 2.24 -9.22
CA ALA A 61 12.29 1.69 -10.54
C ALA A 61 13.46 0.69 -10.51
N ALA A 62 14.53 1.04 -9.78
CA ALA A 62 15.67 0.16 -9.59
C ALA A 62 15.29 -1.11 -8.81
N TYR A 63 14.42 -1.03 -7.79
CA TYR A 63 13.95 -2.20 -7.06
C TYR A 63 13.11 -3.14 -7.93
N GLN A 64 12.24 -2.60 -8.78
CA GLN A 64 11.43 -3.42 -9.69
C GLN A 64 12.30 -4.14 -10.73
N ALA A 65 13.39 -3.53 -11.19
CA ALA A 65 14.32 -4.16 -12.13
C ALA A 65 15.18 -5.27 -11.50
N GLN A 66 15.27 -5.34 -10.17
CA GLN A 66 16.07 -6.33 -9.44
C GLN A 66 15.29 -7.59 -9.08
N THR A 67 14.01 -7.70 -9.46
CA THR A 67 13.16 -8.83 -9.10
C THR A 67 12.16 -9.17 -10.20
N ASP A 68 11.83 -10.45 -10.34
CA ASP A 68 10.86 -10.93 -11.32
C ASP A 68 9.40 -10.71 -10.88
N ARG A 69 9.16 -10.49 -9.59
CA ARG A 69 7.81 -10.21 -9.10
C ARG A 69 7.40 -8.78 -9.44
N VAL A 70 6.12 -8.60 -9.73
CA VAL A 70 5.54 -7.25 -9.74
C VAL A 70 5.55 -6.72 -8.31
N ILE A 71 6.17 -5.56 -8.07
CA ILE A 71 6.13 -4.91 -6.77
C ILE A 71 4.70 -4.40 -6.53
N PRO A 72 3.99 -4.87 -5.49
CA PRO A 72 2.63 -4.44 -5.22
C PRO A 72 2.57 -2.97 -4.81
N VAL A 73 1.58 -2.27 -5.34
CA VAL A 73 1.15 -0.95 -4.87
C VAL A 73 -0.13 -1.16 -4.09
N VAL A 74 -0.19 -0.63 -2.88
CA VAL A 74 -1.35 -0.75 -1.99
C VAL A 74 -1.98 0.64 -1.84
N VAL A 75 -3.26 0.73 -2.17
CA VAL A 75 -4.10 1.90 -1.94
C VAL A 75 -4.67 1.81 -0.53
N VAL A 76 -4.59 2.91 0.21
CA VAL A 76 -5.06 3.00 1.59
C VAL A 76 -6.13 4.07 1.61
N THR A 77 -7.35 3.67 1.93
CA THR A 77 -8.53 4.53 1.95
C THR A 77 -9.02 4.66 3.38
N ARG A 78 -9.04 5.88 3.91
CA ARG A 78 -9.57 6.15 5.25
C ARG A 78 -11.02 5.68 5.33
N THR A 79 -11.34 4.88 6.33
CA THR A 79 -12.73 4.46 6.58
C THR A 79 -13.45 5.60 7.29
N PRO A 80 -14.72 5.89 6.93
CA PRO A 80 -15.54 6.78 7.73
C PRO A 80 -15.62 6.27 9.16
N GLU A 81 -15.63 7.18 10.13
CA GLU A 81 -15.97 6.80 11.50
C GLU A 81 -17.39 6.23 11.51
N PRO A 82 -17.66 5.10 12.19
CA PRO A 82 -19.01 4.56 12.25
C PRO A 82 -19.96 5.61 12.81
N LEU A 83 -21.08 5.84 12.12
CA LEU A 83 -22.13 6.73 12.60
C LEU A 83 -22.61 6.20 13.94
N VAL A 84 -22.31 6.92 15.02
CA VAL A 84 -22.81 6.61 16.36
C VAL A 84 -24.34 6.69 16.30
N THR A 85 -25.00 5.54 16.29
CA THR A 85 -26.46 5.49 16.44
C THR A 85 -26.72 5.52 17.93
N GLY A 86 -27.02 6.71 18.46
CA GLY A 86 -27.34 6.89 19.88
C GLY A 86 -28.51 6.00 20.30
N THR A 87 -28.40 5.36 21.45
CA THR A 87 -29.52 4.79 22.22
C THR A 87 -30.00 5.83 23.21
#